data_AF-A0A952VHU6-F1
#
_entry.id   AF-A0A952VHU6-F1
#
_cell.length_a   1.000
_cell.length_b   1.000
_cell.length_c   1.000
_cell.angle_alpha   90.00
_cell.angle_beta   90.00
_cell.angle_gamma   90.00
#
_symmetry.space_group_name_H-M   'P 1'
#
loop_
_entity.id
_entity.type
_entity.pdbx_description
1 polymer ?
#
loop_
_entity_poly.entity_id
_entity_poly.type
_entity_poly.pdbx_seq_one_letter_code
_entity_poly.pdbx_strand_id
1 'polypeptide(L)'
;MVLYPVRNRVTTPAHVPIYHAASMLFLVCLSFTLLACDPEDQINDYFRQMGLTRLAVLQTDVQPGTVILMKGKEAFLGDHLLDYVDQSADPSRDYGTFGGSAKDEVDAVLRKFSSSKELSGKTAMSFVVNIFQLNPSVDFGLTGTVSIDLPDAKVRKMKVANVEKFLSRTDSQSFQKKVRDWLQQGLVPYVAYEVYRAKSLKLQSAEGKDIAPSLKANTVTPLPLEATQTVSYKKVASNELILAKNRYYAFAVRTAKLTVGAEQRVTVDRTEFVKPTEWGVKSAGTDDQYAAPLMKSFGPVTLKPGLPPDM
;
A
#
# COMPACT_ATOMS: atom_id res chain seq x y z
N MET A 1 57.20 49.93 -69.45
CA MET A 1 57.41 48.46 -69.35
C MET A 1 56.27 47.92 -68.50
N VAL A 2 55.40 47.12 -69.11
CA VAL A 2 54.14 46.61 -68.53
C VAL A 2 54.43 45.42 -67.64
N LEU A 3 53.96 45.42 -66.39
CA LEU A 3 53.73 44.19 -65.61
C LEU A 3 52.50 44.37 -64.69
N TYR A 4 51.54 43.45 -64.86
CA TYR A 4 50.24 43.38 -64.19
C TYR A 4 50.34 43.00 -62.70
N PRO A 5 49.36 43.38 -61.85
CA PRO A 5 49.26 42.88 -60.49
C PRO A 5 48.50 41.54 -60.41
N VAL A 6 49.12 40.55 -59.75
CA VAL A 6 48.52 39.25 -59.43
C VAL A 6 47.75 39.36 -58.10
N ARG A 7 46.46 39.02 -58.15
CA ARG A 7 45.56 38.84 -56.99
C ARG A 7 45.93 37.56 -56.24
N ASN A 8 46.17 37.65 -54.93
CA ASN A 8 46.06 36.52 -54.01
C ASN A 8 44.90 36.73 -53.03
N ARG A 9 43.92 35.82 -53.10
CA ARG A 9 42.82 35.68 -52.15
C ARG A 9 43.34 34.99 -50.90
N VAL A 10 43.08 35.57 -49.73
CA VAL A 10 43.11 34.84 -48.45
C VAL A 10 41.69 34.87 -47.88
N THR A 11 41.13 33.68 -47.73
CA THR A 11 39.81 33.39 -47.19
C THR A 11 39.82 33.48 -45.66
N THR A 12 38.94 34.30 -45.10
CA THR A 12 38.54 34.29 -43.69
C THR A 12 37.73 33.03 -43.35
N PRO A 13 37.93 32.39 -42.18
CA PRO A 13 37.06 31.30 -41.75
C PRO A 13 35.70 31.84 -41.31
N ALA A 14 34.64 31.18 -41.75
CA ALA A 14 33.26 31.46 -41.37
C ALA A 14 33.03 31.08 -39.90
N HIS A 15 32.54 32.03 -39.10
CA HIS A 15 31.94 31.74 -37.81
C HIS A 15 30.64 30.96 -38.00
N VAL A 16 30.63 29.69 -37.57
CA VAL A 16 29.40 28.91 -37.39
C VAL A 16 28.77 29.36 -36.06
N PRO A 17 27.47 29.74 -36.01
CA PRO A 17 26.84 30.17 -34.78
C PRO A 17 26.59 28.96 -33.86
N ILE A 18 27.22 28.97 -32.68
CA ILE A 18 27.13 27.95 -31.61
C ILE A 18 25.77 28.01 -30.86
N TYR A 19 24.76 28.71 -31.40
CA TYR A 19 23.52 29.00 -30.67
C TYR A 19 22.44 27.92 -30.76
N HIS A 20 22.60 26.86 -31.55
CA HIS A 20 21.57 25.81 -31.65
C HIS A 20 21.82 24.58 -30.77
N ALA A 21 23.06 24.31 -30.34
CA ALA A 21 23.35 23.16 -29.49
C ALA A 21 22.89 23.37 -28.03
N ALA A 22 22.93 24.61 -27.53
CA ALA A 22 22.57 24.92 -26.15
C ALA A 22 21.04 24.90 -25.89
N SER A 23 20.22 25.31 -26.86
CA SER A 23 18.75 25.29 -26.72
C SER A 23 18.16 23.88 -26.79
N MET A 24 18.78 22.94 -27.53
CA MET A 24 18.29 21.56 -27.61
C MET A 24 18.60 20.76 -26.33
N LEU A 25 19.73 21.03 -25.67
CA LEU A 25 20.11 20.34 -24.43
C LEU A 25 19.21 20.73 -23.24
N PHE A 26 18.78 22.00 -23.18
CA PHE A 26 17.86 22.48 -22.13
C PHE A 26 16.44 21.91 -22.28
N LEU A 27 15.96 21.71 -23.52
CA LEU A 27 14.66 21.08 -23.78
C LEU A 27 14.65 19.59 -23.44
N VAL A 28 15.77 18.89 -23.67
CA VAL A 28 15.90 17.47 -23.31
C VAL A 28 15.96 17.31 -21.79
N CYS A 29 16.68 18.18 -21.05
CA CYS A 29 16.70 18.14 -19.59
C CYS A 29 15.34 18.46 -18.94
N LEU A 30 14.53 19.38 -19.50
CA LEU A 30 13.16 19.61 -19.02
C LEU A 30 12.20 18.45 -19.37
N SER A 31 12.45 17.72 -20.46
CA SER A 31 11.63 16.55 -20.81
C SER A 31 11.88 15.33 -19.92
N PHE A 32 13.04 15.22 -19.27
CA PHE A 32 13.29 14.17 -18.27
C PHE A 32 12.68 14.46 -16.89
N THR A 33 12.35 15.72 -16.59
CA THR A 33 11.61 16.09 -15.36
C THR A 33 10.09 15.94 -15.48
N LEU A 34 9.58 15.59 -16.67
CA LEU A 34 8.17 15.34 -16.95
C LEU A 34 7.88 13.87 -17.27
N LEU A 35 8.68 12.94 -16.73
CA LEU A 35 8.18 11.59 -16.49
C LEU A 35 7.04 11.73 -15.49
N ALA A 36 5.81 11.79 -16.02
CA ALA A 36 4.59 11.71 -15.26
C ALA A 36 4.75 10.57 -14.25
N CYS A 37 4.99 10.94 -12.99
CA CYS A 37 5.19 9.98 -11.93
C CYS A 37 3.85 9.24 -11.79
N ASP A 38 3.81 7.97 -12.22
CA ASP A 38 2.59 7.16 -12.19
C ASP A 38 1.99 7.30 -10.79
N PRO A 39 0.76 7.79 -10.66
CA PRO A 39 0.20 7.98 -9.34
C PRO A 39 0.04 6.69 -8.54
N GLU A 40 -0.06 5.52 -9.20
CA GLU A 40 0.04 4.23 -8.52
C GLU A 40 1.40 4.10 -7.82
N ASP A 41 2.50 4.46 -8.48
CA ASP A 41 3.84 4.44 -7.89
C ASP A 41 3.94 5.40 -6.71
N GLN A 42 3.32 6.58 -6.80
CA GLN A 42 3.32 7.56 -5.71
C GLN A 42 2.61 7.05 -4.45
N ILE A 43 1.49 6.35 -4.63
CA ILE A 43 0.72 5.76 -3.54
C ILE A 43 1.50 4.59 -2.95
N ASN A 44 2.05 3.73 -3.80
CA ASN A 44 2.87 2.60 -3.37
C ASN A 44 4.13 3.07 -2.62
N ASP A 45 4.75 4.18 -3.04
CA ASP A 45 5.87 4.80 -2.35
C ASP A 45 5.48 5.31 -0.94
N TYR A 46 4.29 5.89 -0.78
CA TYR A 46 3.79 6.31 0.53
C TYR A 46 3.64 5.13 1.49
N PHE A 47 3.02 4.04 1.04
CA PHE A 47 2.90 2.82 1.86
C PHE A 47 4.27 2.19 2.12
N ARG A 48 5.18 2.19 1.13
CA ARG A 48 6.57 1.71 1.27
C ARG A 48 7.33 2.49 2.34
N GLN A 49 7.24 3.82 2.37
CA GLN A 49 7.91 4.66 3.37
C GLN A 49 7.47 4.32 4.81
N MET A 50 6.24 3.84 4.97
CA MET A 50 5.68 3.37 6.25
C MET A 50 5.92 1.87 6.52
N GLY A 51 6.53 1.13 5.59
CA GLY A 51 6.71 -0.32 5.67
C GLY A 51 5.40 -1.10 5.57
N LEU A 52 4.38 -0.55 4.90
CA LEU A 52 3.07 -1.16 4.76
C LEU A 52 2.89 -1.74 3.36
N THR A 53 2.31 -2.94 3.29
CA THR A 53 1.85 -3.50 2.02
C THR A 53 0.39 -3.13 1.82
N ARG A 54 0.07 -2.44 0.72
CA ARG A 54 -1.31 -2.08 0.35
C ARG A 54 -2.08 -3.34 -0.04
N LEU A 55 -3.29 -3.50 0.49
CA LEU A 55 -4.23 -4.50 0.00
C LEU A 55 -5.06 -3.86 -1.12
N ALA A 56 -5.08 -4.48 -2.29
CA ALA A 56 -5.80 -4.00 -3.46
C ALA A 56 -7.32 -4.15 -3.34
N VAL A 57 -7.77 -4.97 -2.39
CA VAL A 57 -9.17 -5.33 -2.19
C VAL A 57 -9.51 -5.19 -0.72
N LEU A 58 -10.70 -4.70 -0.44
CA LEU A 58 -11.23 -4.53 0.91
C LEU A 58 -11.53 -5.88 1.53
N GLN A 59 -10.64 -6.33 2.42
CA GLN A 59 -10.77 -7.58 3.12
C GLN A 59 -11.40 -7.36 4.49
N THR A 60 -12.37 -8.21 4.87
CA THR A 60 -12.96 -8.19 6.22
C THR A 60 -12.44 -9.32 7.11
N ASP A 61 -11.77 -10.29 6.51
CA ASP A 61 -11.26 -11.53 7.10
C ASP A 61 -9.77 -11.45 7.49
N VAL A 62 -9.02 -10.46 6.97
CA VAL A 62 -7.63 -10.24 7.36
C VAL A 62 -7.56 -9.65 8.78
N GLN A 63 -6.85 -10.36 9.67
CA GLN A 63 -6.61 -10.00 11.06
C GLN A 63 -5.14 -10.24 11.45
N PRO A 64 -4.64 -9.67 12.56
CA PRO A 64 -3.31 -10.01 13.05
C PRO A 64 -3.21 -11.51 13.33
N GLY A 65 -2.21 -12.16 12.73
CA GLY A 65 -2.05 -13.61 12.73
C GLY A 65 -2.45 -14.29 11.42
N THR A 66 -3.13 -13.60 10.51
CA THR A 66 -3.42 -14.12 9.16
C THR A 66 -2.12 -14.43 8.43
N VAL A 67 -2.03 -15.65 7.88
CA VAL A 67 -0.95 -16.09 7.02
C VAL A 67 -1.28 -15.75 5.58
N ILE A 68 -0.36 -15.06 4.92
CA ILE A 68 -0.40 -14.72 3.51
C ILE A 68 0.68 -15.55 2.82
N LEU A 69 0.28 -16.34 1.82
CA LEU A 69 1.19 -17.20 1.05
C LEU A 69 1.49 -16.53 -0.28
N MET A 70 2.76 -16.34 -0.60
CA MET A 70 3.21 -15.78 -1.88
C MET A 70 3.71 -16.88 -2.82
N LYS A 71 3.30 -16.83 -4.09
CA LYS A 71 3.87 -17.63 -5.18
C LYS A 71 4.19 -16.71 -6.35
N GLY A 72 5.47 -16.37 -6.51
CA GLY A 72 5.89 -15.34 -7.48
C GLY A 72 5.25 -13.98 -7.18
N LYS A 73 4.31 -13.54 -8.02
CA LYS A 73 3.57 -12.28 -7.86
C LYS A 73 2.16 -12.45 -7.28
N GLU A 74 1.73 -13.69 -7.03
CA GLU A 74 0.40 -13.98 -6.52
C GLU A 74 0.42 -14.14 -5.00
N ALA A 75 -0.65 -13.69 -4.37
CA ALA A 75 -0.85 -13.78 -2.92
C ALA A 75 -2.17 -14.45 -2.58
N PHE A 76 -2.13 -15.36 -1.63
CA PHE A 76 -3.26 -16.18 -1.21
C PHE A 76 -3.46 -16.06 0.30
N LEU A 77 -4.72 -16.03 0.73
CA LEU A 77 -5.06 -16.26 2.14
C LEU A 77 -4.79 -17.73 2.45
N GLY A 78 -3.86 -17.98 3.36
CA GLY A 78 -3.44 -19.33 3.73
C GLY A 78 -4.22 -19.86 4.93
N ASP A 79 -3.88 -19.34 6.11
CA ASP A 79 -4.30 -19.89 7.41
C ASP A 79 -4.25 -18.79 8.48
N HIS A 80 -4.48 -19.12 9.75
CA HIS A 80 -4.38 -18.17 10.85
C HIS A 80 -3.61 -18.76 12.05
N LEU A 81 -2.61 -18.03 12.56
CA LEU A 81 -1.78 -18.50 13.68
C LEU A 81 -2.59 -18.90 14.92
N LEU A 82 -3.65 -18.14 15.22
CA LEU A 82 -4.47 -18.38 16.41
C LEU A 82 -5.35 -19.63 16.33
N ASP A 83 -5.48 -20.25 15.15
CA ASP A 83 -6.23 -21.51 15.00
C ASP A 83 -5.47 -22.70 15.62
N TYR A 84 -4.20 -22.49 15.95
CA TYR A 84 -3.30 -23.48 16.56
C TYR A 84 -3.03 -23.20 18.04
N VAL A 85 -3.62 -22.14 18.59
CA VAL A 85 -3.49 -21.78 20.00
C VAL A 85 -4.71 -22.27 20.73
N ASP A 86 -4.52 -23.21 21.66
CA ASP A 86 -5.57 -23.54 22.62
C ASP A 86 -5.70 -22.39 23.63
N GLN A 87 -6.64 -21.46 23.35
CA GLN A 87 -6.90 -20.30 24.20
C GLN A 87 -7.43 -20.68 25.59
N SER A 88 -7.94 -21.91 25.76
CA SER A 88 -8.42 -22.40 27.06
C SER A 88 -7.27 -22.90 27.94
N ALA A 89 -6.17 -23.33 27.33
CA ALA A 89 -4.96 -23.81 28.00
C ALA A 89 -3.88 -22.72 28.16
N ASP A 90 -4.09 -21.50 27.66
CA ASP A 90 -3.17 -20.36 27.83
C ASP A 90 -3.63 -19.39 28.94
N PRO A 91 -3.14 -19.54 30.19
CA PRO A 91 -3.53 -18.68 31.31
C PRO A 91 -3.07 -17.22 31.14
N SER A 92 -2.11 -16.96 30.25
CA SER A 92 -1.61 -15.60 29.98
C SER A 92 -2.45 -14.84 28.95
N ARG A 93 -3.16 -15.56 28.07
CA ARG A 93 -3.83 -15.02 26.87
C ARG A 93 -2.92 -14.13 26.01
N ASP A 94 -1.60 -14.26 26.10
CA ASP A 94 -0.63 -13.35 25.48
C ASP A 94 -0.75 -13.27 23.94
N TYR A 95 -1.31 -14.31 23.32
CA TYR A 95 -1.47 -14.41 21.85
C TYR A 95 -2.89 -14.07 21.38
N GLY A 96 -3.90 -14.27 22.24
CA GLY A 96 -5.28 -13.82 22.01
C GLY A 96 -5.48 -12.33 22.37
N THR A 97 -4.54 -11.75 23.11
CA THR A 97 -4.33 -10.31 23.14
C THR A 97 -3.66 -9.92 21.83
N PHE A 98 -4.50 -9.64 20.84
CA PHE A 98 -4.25 -8.47 19.98
C PHE A 98 -3.70 -7.37 20.90
N GLY A 99 -2.67 -6.62 20.48
CA GLY A 99 -2.18 -5.48 21.24
C GLY A 99 -3.34 -4.55 21.48
N GLY A 100 -3.96 -4.72 22.65
CA GLY A 100 -5.35 -4.41 22.85
C GLY A 100 -6.36 -5.41 22.21
N SER A 101 -7.31 -5.92 23.01
CA SER A 101 -8.51 -6.67 22.63
C SER A 101 -9.31 -6.06 21.46
N ALA A 102 -10.38 -6.70 20.96
CA ALA A 102 -11.27 -6.09 19.96
C ALA A 102 -11.89 -4.74 20.42
N LYS A 103 -11.78 -4.38 21.71
CA LYS A 103 -12.12 -3.06 22.28
C LYS A 103 -11.00 -2.02 22.21
N ASP A 104 -9.79 -2.44 21.85
CA ASP A 104 -8.56 -1.65 21.93
C ASP A 104 -7.93 -1.50 20.53
N GLU A 105 -8.78 -1.34 19.51
CA GLU A 105 -8.30 -0.80 18.25
C GLU A 105 -7.66 0.56 18.54
N VAL A 106 -6.36 0.69 18.30
CA VAL A 106 -5.66 1.95 18.52
C VAL A 106 -5.92 2.83 17.31
N ASP A 107 -6.33 4.07 17.57
CA ASP A 107 -6.45 5.08 16.51
C ASP A 107 -5.10 5.18 15.79
N ALA A 108 -5.12 4.96 14.49
CA ALA A 108 -3.95 5.07 13.65
C ALA A 108 -3.97 6.44 13.01
N VAL A 109 -3.07 7.32 13.45
CA VAL A 109 -2.83 8.57 12.72
C VAL A 109 -1.97 8.22 11.51
N LEU A 110 -2.62 7.92 10.39
CA LEU A 110 -1.97 8.00 9.09
C LEU A 110 -1.77 9.48 8.78
N ARG A 111 -0.54 9.88 8.43
CA ARG A 111 -0.32 11.23 7.93
C ARG A 111 -1.19 11.41 6.69
N LYS A 112 -1.85 12.56 6.60
CA LYS A 112 -2.60 12.91 5.39
C LYS A 112 -1.66 12.75 4.20
N PHE A 113 -2.18 12.15 3.13
CA PHE A 113 -1.50 12.15 1.84
C PHE A 113 -1.57 13.58 1.28
N SER A 114 -0.79 14.50 1.85
CA SER A 114 -0.96 15.95 1.63
C SER A 114 0.32 16.77 1.55
N SER A 115 1.51 16.23 1.77
CA SER A 115 2.71 17.08 1.89
C SER A 115 3.50 17.31 0.59
N SER A 116 3.15 16.68 -0.54
CA SER A 116 3.77 17.01 -1.85
C SER A 116 3.08 16.41 -3.10
N LYS A 117 1.97 15.67 -2.96
CA LYS A 117 1.47 14.77 -4.01
C LYS A 117 -0.05 14.81 -4.14
N GLU A 118 -0.48 15.96 -4.58
CA GLU A 118 -1.83 16.28 -5.02
C GLU A 118 -2.25 15.36 -6.20
N LEU A 119 -3.29 14.51 -6.03
CA LEU A 119 -3.74 13.57 -7.07
C LEU A 119 -4.77 14.22 -8.00
N SER A 120 -4.62 14.05 -9.32
CA SER A 120 -5.67 14.45 -10.26
C SER A 120 -6.98 13.72 -9.94
N GLY A 121 -8.14 14.35 -10.17
CA GLY A 121 -9.45 13.72 -9.96
C GLY A 121 -9.59 12.36 -10.65
N LYS A 122 -9.08 12.22 -11.88
CA LYS A 122 -9.05 10.94 -12.63
C LYS A 122 -8.28 9.85 -11.88
N THR A 123 -7.11 10.19 -11.39
CA THR A 123 -6.27 9.30 -10.61
C THR A 123 -6.92 8.88 -9.29
N ALA A 124 -7.49 9.85 -8.55
CA ALA A 124 -8.20 9.58 -7.32
C ALA A 124 -9.38 8.64 -7.57
N MET A 125 -10.06 8.80 -8.71
CA MET A 125 -11.14 7.89 -9.12
C MET A 125 -10.61 6.48 -9.41
N SER A 126 -9.52 6.34 -10.17
CA SER A 126 -8.89 5.02 -10.42
C SER A 126 -8.47 4.33 -9.13
N PHE A 127 -7.90 5.06 -8.18
CA PHE A 127 -7.55 4.53 -6.86
C PHE A 127 -8.79 4.02 -6.11
N VAL A 128 -9.87 4.80 -6.10
CA VAL A 128 -11.12 4.43 -5.44
C VAL A 128 -11.78 3.22 -6.12
N VAL A 129 -11.84 3.18 -7.45
CA VAL A 129 -12.37 2.03 -8.21
C VAL A 129 -11.58 0.77 -7.87
N ASN A 130 -10.25 0.83 -7.89
CA ASN A 130 -9.40 -0.32 -7.64
C ASN A 130 -9.55 -0.84 -6.21
N ILE A 131 -9.45 0.03 -5.20
CA ILE A 131 -9.56 -0.37 -3.80
C ILE A 131 -10.92 -0.94 -3.48
N PHE A 132 -11.98 -0.26 -3.89
CA PHE A 132 -13.34 -0.67 -3.56
C PHE A 132 -13.87 -1.76 -4.49
N GLN A 133 -13.14 -2.17 -5.54
CA GLN A 133 -13.62 -3.03 -6.62
C GLN A 133 -14.95 -2.54 -7.19
N LEU A 134 -15.04 -1.23 -7.42
CA LEU A 134 -16.23 -0.65 -8.06
C LEU A 134 -16.24 -1.05 -9.54
N ASN A 135 -17.43 -1.05 -10.14
CA ASN A 135 -17.52 -1.12 -11.59
C ASN A 135 -16.69 0.05 -12.19
N PRO A 136 -15.83 -0.19 -13.20
CA PRO A 136 -15.06 0.86 -13.87
C PRO A 136 -15.90 2.01 -14.46
N SER A 137 -17.21 1.79 -14.65
CA SER A 137 -18.15 2.81 -15.09
C SER A 137 -18.58 3.79 -13.98
N VAL A 138 -18.21 3.54 -12.71
CA VAL A 138 -18.48 4.46 -11.61
C VAL A 138 -17.56 5.67 -11.75
N ASP A 139 -18.16 6.85 -11.93
CA ASP A 139 -17.46 8.13 -11.97
C ASP A 139 -18.19 9.13 -11.08
N PHE A 140 -17.47 9.69 -10.10
CA PHE A 140 -18.00 10.76 -9.25
C PHE A 140 -17.88 12.14 -9.87
N GLY A 141 -17.32 12.24 -11.09
CA GLY A 141 -17.01 13.51 -11.74
C GLY A 141 -15.95 14.28 -10.97
N LEU A 142 -14.89 13.59 -10.51
CA LEU A 142 -13.87 14.21 -9.68
C LEU A 142 -13.10 15.29 -10.45
N THR A 143 -13.14 16.54 -9.99
CA THR A 143 -12.48 17.67 -10.65
C THR A 143 -11.32 18.23 -9.86
N GLY A 144 -10.33 18.78 -10.60
CA GLY A 144 -9.14 19.39 -10.02
C GLY A 144 -8.26 18.39 -9.29
N THR A 145 -7.63 18.85 -8.22
CA THR A 145 -6.78 18.03 -7.39
C THR A 145 -7.46 17.64 -6.08
N VAL A 146 -7.29 16.37 -5.72
CA VAL A 146 -7.89 15.75 -4.55
C VAL A 146 -6.81 15.17 -3.63
N SER A 147 -7.01 15.36 -2.33
CA SER A 147 -6.30 14.66 -1.26
C SER A 147 -7.14 13.51 -0.71
N ILE A 148 -6.48 12.42 -0.31
CA ILE A 148 -7.13 11.23 0.25
C ILE A 148 -6.80 11.14 1.74
N ASP A 149 -7.82 10.95 2.55
CA ASP A 149 -7.74 10.83 4.01
C ASP A 149 -8.55 9.61 4.48
N LEU A 150 -8.11 8.98 5.56
CA LEU A 150 -8.76 7.82 6.19
C LEU A 150 -9.08 8.21 7.63
N PRO A 151 -10.15 9.00 7.86
CA PRO A 151 -10.35 9.75 9.10
C PRO A 151 -10.60 8.86 10.33
N ASP A 152 -10.98 7.61 10.09
CA ASP A 152 -11.25 6.61 11.11
C ASP A 152 -10.27 5.43 11.03
N ALA A 153 -9.08 5.66 10.45
CA ALA A 153 -8.06 4.62 10.37
C ALA A 153 -7.70 4.10 11.76
N LYS A 154 -7.65 2.77 11.86
CA LYS A 154 -7.33 2.03 13.07
C LYS A 154 -6.31 0.95 12.76
N VAL A 155 -5.53 0.57 13.76
CA VAL A 155 -4.60 -0.55 13.65
C VAL A 155 -4.92 -1.61 14.70
N ARG A 156 -4.99 -2.86 14.25
CA ARG A 156 -4.92 -4.03 15.13
C ARG A 156 -3.56 -4.66 14.97
N LYS A 157 -2.97 -5.13 16.06
CA LYS A 157 -1.60 -5.67 16.02
C LYS A 157 -1.42 -6.92 16.87
N MET A 158 -0.39 -7.66 16.55
CA MET A 158 0.22 -8.72 17.34
C MET A 158 1.72 -8.42 17.35
N LYS A 159 2.36 -8.38 18.51
CA LYS A 159 3.80 -8.10 18.57
C LYS A 159 4.57 -9.21 17.86
N VAL A 160 5.61 -8.86 17.09
CA VAL A 160 6.46 -9.88 16.44
C VAL A 160 7.08 -10.82 17.49
N ALA A 161 7.45 -10.31 18.66
CA ALA A 161 7.92 -11.14 19.77
C ALA A 161 6.90 -12.19 20.24
N ASN A 162 5.59 -11.90 20.17
CA ASN A 162 4.54 -12.87 20.49
C ASN A 162 4.44 -13.94 19.40
N VAL A 163 4.64 -13.58 18.13
CA VAL A 163 4.74 -14.55 17.02
C VAL A 163 5.94 -15.47 17.23
N GLU A 164 7.12 -14.92 17.52
CA GLU A 164 8.33 -15.72 17.79
C GLU A 164 8.18 -16.62 19.01
N LYS A 165 7.57 -16.10 20.09
CA LYS A 165 7.26 -16.89 21.30
C LYS A 165 6.32 -18.04 20.97
N PHE A 166 5.27 -17.83 20.16
CA PHE A 166 4.38 -18.90 19.69
C PHE A 166 5.16 -19.97 18.91
N LEU A 167 5.96 -19.56 17.91
CA LEU A 167 6.76 -20.48 17.08
C LEU A 167 7.79 -21.29 17.88
N SER A 168 8.17 -20.85 19.08
CA SER A 168 9.09 -21.59 19.95
C SER A 168 8.43 -22.74 20.74
N ARG A 169 7.10 -22.74 20.87
CA ARG A 169 6.34 -23.65 21.75
C ARG A 169 5.99 -24.97 21.07
N THR A 170 5.72 -25.99 21.89
CA THR A 170 5.32 -27.33 21.45
C THR A 170 3.95 -27.39 20.78
N ASP A 171 3.01 -26.54 21.17
CA ASP A 171 1.67 -26.45 20.55
C ASP A 171 1.72 -25.93 19.11
N SER A 172 2.72 -25.12 18.76
CA SER A 172 2.92 -24.63 17.39
C SER A 172 3.41 -25.71 16.40
N GLN A 173 3.73 -26.94 16.83
CA GLN A 173 4.35 -27.95 15.96
C GLN A 173 3.54 -28.27 14.69
N SER A 174 2.21 -28.32 14.80
CA SER A 174 1.32 -28.53 13.64
C SER A 174 1.38 -27.35 12.66
N PHE A 175 1.42 -26.12 13.18
CA PHE A 175 1.61 -24.93 12.37
C PHE A 175 2.99 -24.91 11.70
N GLN A 176 4.05 -25.23 12.45
CA GLN A 176 5.41 -25.29 11.92
C GLN A 176 5.54 -26.33 10.81
N LYS A 177 4.85 -27.47 10.94
CA LYS A 177 4.78 -28.48 9.88
C LYS A 177 4.16 -27.90 8.62
N LYS A 178 2.99 -27.25 8.71
CA LYS A 178 2.35 -26.59 7.56
C LYS A 178 3.25 -25.58 6.88
N VAL A 179 3.97 -24.75 7.66
CA VAL A 179 4.93 -23.79 7.09
C VAL A 179 6.05 -24.48 6.32
N ARG A 180 6.60 -25.58 6.84
CA ARG A 180 7.58 -26.40 6.12
C ARG A 180 6.99 -26.97 4.83
N ASP A 181 5.77 -27.50 4.88
CA ASP A 181 5.08 -28.07 3.72
C ASP A 181 4.84 -26.99 2.63
N TRP A 182 4.41 -25.79 3.01
CA TRP A 182 4.27 -24.65 2.09
C TRP A 182 5.59 -24.26 1.42
N LEU A 183 6.68 -24.19 2.20
CA LEU A 183 8.01 -23.89 1.66
C LEU A 183 8.48 -24.97 0.68
N GLN A 184 8.19 -26.26 0.95
CA GLN A 184 8.48 -27.37 0.01
C GLN A 184 7.68 -27.27 -1.29
N GLN A 185 6.46 -26.72 -1.24
CA GLN A 185 5.63 -26.42 -2.41
C GLN A 185 6.07 -25.15 -3.16
N GLY A 186 7.15 -24.50 -2.72
CA GLY A 186 7.65 -23.26 -3.32
C GLY A 186 6.83 -22.02 -2.97
N LEU A 187 6.01 -22.09 -1.93
CA LEU A 187 5.27 -20.94 -1.38
C LEU A 187 6.13 -20.21 -0.36
N VAL A 188 6.01 -18.88 -0.29
CA VAL A 188 6.71 -18.05 0.70
C VAL A 188 5.69 -17.54 1.71
N PRO A 189 5.69 -18.04 2.96
CA PRO A 189 4.71 -17.66 3.97
C PRO A 189 5.09 -16.37 4.70
N TYR A 190 4.10 -15.51 4.89
CA TYR A 190 4.19 -14.28 5.67
C TYR A 190 3.06 -14.24 6.69
N VAL A 191 3.29 -13.63 7.85
CA VAL A 191 2.27 -13.37 8.86
C VAL A 191 1.99 -11.88 8.87
N ALA A 192 0.72 -11.51 8.68
CA ALA A 192 0.26 -10.14 8.94
C ALA A 192 0.21 -9.93 10.45
N TYR A 193 1.07 -9.08 11.00
CA TYR A 193 1.11 -8.82 12.45
C TYR A 193 0.63 -7.41 12.80
N GLU A 194 0.57 -6.48 11.84
CA GLU A 194 -0.26 -5.28 11.94
C GLU A 194 -1.26 -5.25 10.78
N VAL A 195 -2.52 -4.97 11.10
CA VAL A 195 -3.60 -4.82 10.11
C VAL A 195 -4.22 -3.46 10.28
N TYR A 196 -4.08 -2.65 9.24
CA TYR A 196 -4.62 -1.29 9.16
C TYR A 196 -6.00 -1.34 8.53
N ARG A 197 -6.96 -0.73 9.23
CA ARG A 197 -8.37 -0.83 8.91
C ARG A 197 -9.04 0.53 8.89
N ALA A 198 -10.01 0.70 8.01
CA ALA A 198 -10.87 1.87 7.98
C ALA A 198 -12.28 1.43 7.59
N LYS A 199 -13.30 2.18 7.98
CA LYS A 199 -14.68 2.11 7.48
C LYS A 199 -14.95 3.23 6.48
N SER A 200 -14.18 4.33 6.49
CA SER A 200 -14.38 5.43 5.55
C SER A 200 -13.10 5.96 4.92
N LEU A 201 -13.28 6.49 3.71
CA LEU A 201 -12.29 7.22 2.95
C LEU A 201 -12.88 8.59 2.61
N LYS A 202 -12.10 9.63 2.83
CA LYS A 202 -12.48 11.01 2.56
C LYS A 202 -11.60 11.56 1.44
N LEU A 203 -12.26 12.13 0.44
CA LEU A 203 -11.67 12.89 -0.65
C LEU A 203 -11.91 14.37 -0.39
N GLN A 204 -10.85 15.19 -0.38
CA GLN A 204 -10.97 16.64 -0.18
C GLN A 204 -10.25 17.40 -1.30
N SER A 205 -10.86 18.49 -1.79
CA SER A 205 -10.20 19.40 -2.74
C SER A 205 -8.96 20.00 -2.10
N ALA A 206 -7.83 19.92 -2.79
CA ALA A 206 -6.65 20.66 -2.35
C ALA A 206 -6.84 22.18 -2.51
N GLU A 207 -7.61 22.58 -3.53
CA GLU A 207 -7.83 23.98 -3.88
C GLU A 207 -9.09 24.60 -3.22
N GLY A 208 -9.80 23.83 -2.38
CA GLY A 208 -11.07 24.25 -1.79
C GLY A 208 -12.24 24.41 -2.79
N LYS A 209 -12.05 23.96 -4.04
CA LYS A 209 -13.06 24.00 -5.11
C LYS A 209 -14.02 22.81 -5.00
N ASP A 210 -15.11 22.87 -5.77
CA ASP A 210 -16.03 21.74 -5.85
C ASP A 210 -15.30 20.51 -6.44
N ILE A 211 -15.32 19.38 -5.73
CA ILE A 211 -14.64 18.16 -6.17
C ILE A 211 -15.52 17.20 -6.93
N ALA A 212 -16.83 17.37 -6.92
CA ALA A 212 -17.76 16.44 -7.57
C ALA A 212 -19.05 17.20 -7.91
N PRO A 213 -19.02 18.10 -8.90
CA PRO A 213 -20.14 19.03 -9.17
C PRO A 213 -21.43 18.31 -9.58
N SER A 214 -21.30 17.11 -10.16
CA SER A 214 -22.42 16.26 -10.56
C SER A 214 -23.17 15.65 -9.36
N LEU A 215 -22.55 15.60 -8.17
CA LEU A 215 -23.15 15.01 -6.99
C LEU A 215 -23.88 16.05 -6.14
N LYS A 216 -25.09 15.69 -5.69
CA LYS A 216 -25.85 16.50 -4.73
C LYS A 216 -25.27 16.39 -3.33
N ALA A 217 -25.07 17.54 -2.69
CA ALA A 217 -24.63 17.58 -1.29
C ALA A 217 -25.64 16.89 -0.36
N ASN A 218 -25.13 16.31 0.73
CA ASN A 218 -25.87 15.63 1.79
C ASN A 218 -26.76 14.45 1.36
N THR A 219 -26.61 13.96 0.14
CA THR A 219 -27.28 12.75 -0.33
C THR A 219 -26.37 11.56 -0.11
N VAL A 220 -26.86 10.53 0.59
CA VAL A 220 -26.17 9.23 0.71
C VAL A 220 -26.62 8.35 -0.43
N THR A 221 -25.69 7.97 -1.31
CA THR A 221 -26.00 7.10 -2.44
C THR A 221 -25.25 5.78 -2.28
N PRO A 222 -25.96 4.63 -2.29
CA PRO A 222 -25.32 3.33 -2.29
C PRO A 222 -24.64 3.07 -3.64
N LEU A 223 -23.45 2.49 -3.59
CA LEU A 223 -22.73 1.92 -4.71
C LEU A 223 -22.90 0.40 -4.64
N PRO A 224 -23.59 -0.21 -5.62
CA PRO A 224 -23.63 -1.66 -5.70
C PRO A 224 -22.21 -2.17 -5.98
N LEU A 225 -21.66 -2.95 -5.04
CA LEU A 225 -20.50 -3.78 -5.30
C LEU A 225 -20.96 -5.13 -5.84
N GLU A 226 -20.08 -5.79 -6.61
CA GLU A 226 -20.25 -7.22 -6.85
C GLU A 226 -20.11 -7.95 -5.50
N ALA A 227 -21.14 -8.72 -5.13
CA ALA A 227 -21.30 -9.45 -3.86
C ALA A 227 -21.49 -8.59 -2.58
N THR A 228 -22.71 -8.62 -2.03
CA THR A 228 -23.18 -8.35 -0.62
C THR A 228 -22.64 -7.18 0.20
N GLN A 229 -21.66 -6.42 -0.28
CA GLN A 229 -21.07 -5.27 0.40
C GLN A 229 -21.66 -4.00 -0.19
N THR A 230 -22.19 -3.12 0.66
CA THR A 230 -22.65 -1.79 0.24
C THR A 230 -21.61 -0.75 0.64
N VAL A 231 -20.94 -0.18 -0.37
CA VAL A 231 -20.26 1.12 -0.19
C VAL A 231 -21.31 2.18 -0.37
N SER A 232 -21.24 3.24 0.41
CA SER A 232 -22.05 4.44 0.20
C SER A 232 -21.12 5.61 0.02
N TYR A 233 -21.55 6.61 -0.75
CA TYR A 233 -20.86 7.90 -0.78
C TYR A 233 -21.79 9.02 -0.37
N LYS A 234 -21.21 10.06 0.22
CA LYS A 234 -21.89 11.29 0.61
C LYS A 234 -20.99 12.49 0.34
N LYS A 235 -21.44 13.42 -0.49
CA LYS A 235 -20.83 14.74 -0.62
C LYS A 235 -21.23 15.56 0.60
N VAL A 236 -20.31 15.78 1.54
CA VAL A 236 -20.60 16.43 2.83
C VAL A 236 -20.49 17.95 2.72
N ALA A 237 -19.57 18.42 1.87
CA ALA A 237 -19.41 19.82 1.50
C ALA A 237 -19.08 19.94 0.01
N SER A 238 -19.04 21.15 -0.55
CA SER A 238 -18.63 21.37 -1.94
C SER A 238 -17.27 20.73 -2.24
N ASN A 239 -16.33 20.86 -1.32
CA ASN A 239 -14.96 20.38 -1.44
C ASN A 239 -14.71 19.01 -0.78
N GLU A 240 -15.74 18.28 -0.33
CA GLU A 240 -15.55 17.06 0.47
C GLU A 240 -16.54 15.95 0.11
N LEU A 241 -16.01 14.76 -0.17
CA LEU A 241 -16.73 13.53 -0.48
C LEU A 241 -16.24 12.42 0.45
N ILE A 242 -17.16 11.75 1.14
CA ILE A 242 -16.87 10.61 1.99
C ILE A 242 -17.42 9.36 1.33
N LEU A 243 -16.59 8.33 1.21
CA LEU A 243 -16.98 6.96 0.91
C LEU A 243 -16.95 6.15 2.20
N ALA A 244 -18.04 5.46 2.52
CA ALA A 244 -18.18 4.73 3.78
C ALA A 244 -18.77 3.34 3.57
N LYS A 245 -18.26 2.38 4.35
CA LYS A 245 -18.82 1.04 4.53
C LYS A 245 -19.46 0.91 5.90
N ASN A 246 -20.33 -0.09 6.05
CA ASN A 246 -20.94 -0.46 7.33
C ASN A 246 -19.98 -1.18 8.30
N ARG A 247 -18.79 -1.61 7.83
CA ARG A 247 -17.78 -2.35 8.60
C ARG A 247 -16.38 -1.84 8.28
N TYR A 248 -15.47 -2.03 9.24
CA TYR A 248 -14.05 -1.81 9.02
C TYR A 248 -13.48 -2.87 8.07
N TYR A 249 -12.84 -2.41 7.00
CA TYR A 249 -12.07 -3.22 6.07
C TYR A 249 -10.58 -3.06 6.33
N ALA A 250 -9.80 -4.11 6.11
CA ALA A 250 -8.35 -4.02 6.02
C ALA A 250 -7.95 -3.39 4.67
N PHE A 251 -7.05 -2.41 4.69
CA PHE A 251 -6.52 -1.76 3.47
C PHE A 251 -5.00 -1.83 3.37
N ALA A 252 -4.31 -2.14 4.45
CA ALA A 252 -2.87 -2.36 4.44
C ALA A 252 -2.47 -3.29 5.58
N VAL A 253 -1.35 -3.98 5.40
CA VAL A 253 -0.78 -4.88 6.39
C VAL A 253 0.71 -4.62 6.58
N ARG A 254 1.19 -4.86 7.78
CA ARG A 254 2.61 -5.05 8.07
C ARG A 254 2.86 -6.53 8.30
N THR A 255 3.86 -7.07 7.62
CA THR A 255 4.07 -8.51 7.50
C THR A 255 5.46 -8.93 7.96
N ALA A 256 5.54 -10.12 8.53
CA ALA A 256 6.78 -10.79 8.92
C ALA A 256 6.91 -12.07 8.09
N LYS A 257 8.02 -12.24 7.38
CA LYS A 257 8.28 -13.45 6.59
C LYS A 257 8.64 -14.60 7.51
N LEU A 258 8.10 -15.79 7.26
CA LEU A 258 8.45 -17.01 7.98
C LEU A 258 9.47 -17.80 7.18
N THR A 259 10.50 -18.31 7.87
CA THR A 259 11.55 -19.16 7.28
C THR A 259 11.84 -20.35 8.20
N VAL A 260 12.59 -21.31 7.68
CA VAL A 260 13.03 -22.49 8.43
C VAL A 260 14.51 -22.36 8.73
N GLY A 261 14.86 -22.35 10.02
CA GLY A 261 16.24 -22.30 10.49
C GLY A 261 16.94 -23.66 10.42
N ALA A 262 18.21 -23.70 10.84
CA ALA A 262 19.07 -24.90 10.76
C ALA A 262 18.50 -26.14 11.48
N GLU A 263 17.71 -25.96 12.53
CA GLU A 263 17.07 -27.03 13.32
C GLU A 263 15.67 -27.43 12.81
N GLN A 264 15.30 -27.08 11.58
CA GLN A 264 13.94 -27.27 11.04
C GLN A 264 12.85 -26.49 11.81
N ARG A 265 13.24 -25.58 12.70
CA ARG A 265 12.34 -24.71 13.44
C ARG A 265 11.91 -23.54 12.57
N VAL A 266 10.63 -23.23 12.58
CA VAL A 266 10.11 -22.05 11.89
C VAL A 266 10.41 -20.81 12.72
N THR A 267 10.93 -19.78 12.07
CA THR A 267 11.31 -18.51 12.69
C THR A 267 10.85 -17.35 11.83
N VAL A 268 10.80 -16.15 12.42
CA VAL A 268 10.63 -14.92 11.65
C VAL A 268 11.96 -14.56 10.98
N ASP A 269 11.95 -14.39 9.66
CA ASP A 269 13.10 -13.92 8.91
C ASP A 269 13.37 -12.46 9.25
N ARG A 270 14.54 -12.21 9.86
CA ARG A 270 14.96 -10.86 10.24
C ARG A 270 15.81 -10.15 9.19
N THR A 271 16.15 -10.81 8.09
CA THR A 271 17.16 -10.32 7.14
C THR A 271 16.57 -9.37 6.08
N GLU A 272 15.32 -9.58 5.67
CA GLU A 272 14.64 -8.77 4.64
C GLU A 272 13.77 -7.65 5.24
N PHE A 273 14.06 -7.27 6.48
CA PHE A 273 13.31 -6.26 7.20
C PHE A 273 13.68 -4.84 6.75
N VAL A 274 12.69 -4.09 6.25
CA VAL A 274 12.85 -2.68 5.90
C VAL A 274 12.38 -1.81 7.06
N LYS A 275 13.24 -0.89 7.50
CA LYS A 275 12.89 0.13 8.49
C LYS A 275 12.09 1.25 7.81
N PRO A 276 10.92 1.63 8.34
CA PRO A 276 10.18 2.80 7.86
C PRO A 276 11.06 4.07 7.87
N THR A 277 11.11 4.78 6.74
CA THR A 277 11.88 6.02 6.59
C THR A 277 11.23 7.19 7.32
N GLU A 278 9.90 7.20 7.35
CA GLU A 278 9.13 8.07 8.24
C GLU A 278 8.31 7.20 9.19
N TRP A 279 8.53 7.37 10.50
CA TRP A 279 7.60 6.88 11.53
C TRP A 279 6.37 7.79 11.55
N GLY A 280 5.65 7.82 10.43
CA GLY A 280 4.47 8.65 10.23
C GLY A 280 3.28 8.20 11.06
N VAL A 281 3.29 6.95 11.54
CA VAL A 281 2.24 6.35 12.36
C VAL A 281 2.64 6.42 13.82
N LYS A 282 2.05 7.37 14.56
CA LYS A 282 2.12 7.39 16.03
C LYS A 282 0.95 6.56 16.57
N SER A 283 1.12 5.25 16.74
CA SER A 283 0.16 4.45 17.53
C SER A 283 0.84 3.96 18.81
N ALA A 284 0.15 4.06 19.93
CA ALA A 284 0.70 3.71 21.23
C ALA A 284 1.16 2.24 21.24
N GLY A 285 2.43 1.99 21.59
CA GLY A 285 3.03 0.65 21.71
C GLY A 285 3.45 0.00 20.39
N THR A 286 3.76 0.75 19.33
CA THR A 286 4.46 0.23 18.12
C THR A 286 5.95 0.10 18.40
N ASP A 287 6.36 -0.99 19.03
CA ASP A 287 7.78 -1.27 19.29
C ASP A 287 8.42 -2.18 18.21
N ASP A 288 7.72 -2.40 17.09
CA ASP A 288 8.21 -3.25 16.00
C ASP A 288 8.82 -2.39 14.89
N GLN A 289 10.16 -2.35 14.87
CA GLN A 289 10.97 -1.40 14.11
C GLN A 289 11.07 -1.68 12.59
N TYR A 290 10.47 -2.75 12.11
CA TYR A 290 10.75 -3.32 10.79
C TYR A 290 9.48 -3.79 10.07
N ALA A 291 9.55 -4.09 8.78
CA ALA A 291 8.50 -4.75 7.99
C ALA A 291 9.08 -5.57 6.83
N ALA A 292 8.55 -6.76 6.55
CA ALA A 292 8.95 -7.60 5.41
C ALA A 292 7.99 -7.35 4.23
N PRO A 293 8.48 -6.93 3.04
CA PRO A 293 7.62 -6.68 1.89
C PRO A 293 7.07 -7.98 1.30
N LEU A 294 5.74 -8.06 1.06
CA LEU A 294 5.14 -9.22 0.36
C LEU A 294 5.55 -9.28 -1.12
N MET A 295 5.61 -8.12 -1.76
CA MET A 295 6.04 -7.95 -3.15
C MET A 295 7.18 -6.96 -3.20
N LYS A 296 8.04 -7.08 -4.23
CA LYS A 296 9.07 -6.08 -4.51
C LYS A 296 8.43 -4.69 -4.48
N SER A 297 9.01 -3.80 -3.67
CA SER A 297 8.58 -2.40 -3.55
C SER A 297 7.25 -2.15 -2.80
N PHE A 298 6.73 -3.10 -2.00
CA PHE A 298 5.46 -2.94 -1.23
C PHE A 298 4.24 -2.60 -2.11
N GLY A 299 4.22 -3.12 -3.34
CA GLY A 299 3.12 -2.93 -4.29
C GLY A 299 1.77 -3.44 -3.77
N PRO A 300 0.66 -3.07 -4.44
CA PRO A 300 -0.66 -3.53 -4.06
C PRO A 300 -0.77 -5.04 -4.21
N VAL A 301 -1.39 -5.68 -3.22
CA VAL A 301 -1.60 -7.13 -3.20
C VAL A 301 -3.09 -7.44 -3.26
N THR A 302 -3.50 -8.18 -4.29
CA THR A 302 -4.81 -8.82 -4.34
C THR A 302 -4.71 -10.18 -3.66
N LEU A 303 -5.40 -10.34 -2.54
CA LEU A 303 -5.45 -11.60 -1.80
C LEU A 303 -6.55 -12.50 -2.39
N LYS A 304 -6.16 -13.65 -2.93
CA LYS A 304 -7.08 -14.69 -3.42
C LYS A 304 -7.53 -15.61 -2.27
N PRO A 305 -8.77 -16.12 -2.28
CA PRO A 305 -9.24 -17.06 -1.27
C PRO A 305 -8.61 -18.44 -1.46
N GLY A 306 -7.98 -18.96 -0.40
CA GLY A 306 -7.42 -20.33 -0.37
C GLY A 306 -6.26 -20.58 -1.34
N LEU A 307 -5.59 -21.73 -1.17
CA LEU A 307 -4.68 -22.28 -2.18
C LEU A 307 -5.50 -22.98 -3.26
N PRO A 308 -5.11 -22.90 -4.55
CA PRO A 308 -5.80 -23.65 -5.60
C PRO A 308 -5.74 -25.16 -5.34
N PRO A 309 -6.83 -25.91 -5.64
CA PRO A 309 -6.98 -27.31 -5.24
C PRO A 309 -5.97 -28.28 -5.90
N ASP A 310 -5.28 -27.84 -6.95
CA ASP A 310 -4.33 -28.65 -7.72
C ASP A 310 -2.85 -28.26 -7.49
N MET A 311 -2.55 -27.64 -6.33
CA MET A 311 -1.17 -27.29 -5.94
C MET A 311 -0.61 -28.20 -4.84
#